data_AF-A0A4R7FD60-F1
#
_entry.id   AF-A0A4R7FD60-F1
#
_cell.length_a   1.000
_cell.length_b   1.000
_cell.length_c   1.000
_cell.angle_alpha   90.00
_cell.angle_beta   90.00
_cell.angle_gamma   90.00
#
_symmetry.space_group_name_H-M   'P 1'
#
loop_
_entity.id
_entity.type
_entity.pdbx_description
1 polymer ?
#
loop_
_entity_poly.entity_id
_entity_poly.type
_entity_poly.pdbx_seq_one_letter_code
_entity_poly.pdbx_strand_id
1 'polypeptide(L)' 'MAVDVRELVAEILEEEVGSVDLDSDLEVLGWDSLSDLTLISIADERFGVTIDPKALADAETPADIAALLAPAA' A
#
# COMPACT_ATOMS: atom_id res chain seq x y z
N MET A 1 16.91 -1.95 1.77
CA MET A 1 16.00 -1.23 2.68
C MET A 1 14.70 -2.02 2.67
N ALA A 2 14.16 -2.37 3.83
CA ALA A 2 12.83 -2.98 3.88
C ALA A 2 11.82 -1.88 3.54
N VAL A 3 10.82 -2.19 2.73
CA VAL A 3 9.71 -1.28 2.46
C VAL A 3 8.73 -1.45 3.62
N ASP A 4 8.55 -0.42 4.44
CA ASP A 4 7.54 -0.43 5.49
C ASP A 4 6.19 0.00 4.90
N VAL A 5 5.39 -0.98 4.49
CA VAL A 5 4.06 -0.74 3.90
C VAL A 5 3.17 0.10 4.81
N ARG A 6 3.33 -0.05 6.13
CA ARG A 6 2.55 0.67 7.13
C ARG A 6 2.81 2.17 7.08
N GLU A 7 4.06 2.57 6.84
CA GLU A 7 4.41 3.98 6.67
C GLU A 7 3.85 4.53 5.35
N LEU A 8 3.89 3.75 4.27
CA LEU A 8 3.31 4.16 2.98
C LEU A 8 1.80 4.34 3.06
N VAL A 9 1.10 3.36 3.66
CA VAL A 9 -0.35 3.42 3.81
C VAL A 9 -0.75 4.59 4.70
N ALA A 10 -0.03 4.81 5.81
CA ALA A 10 -0.26 5.97 6.67
C ALA A 10 0.00 7.30 5.94
N GLU A 11 1.05 7.39 5.13
CA GLU A 11 1.35 8.58 4.32
C GLU A 11 0.25 8.87 3.30
N ILE A 12 -0.26 7.84 2.61
CA ILE A 12 -1.31 7.96 1.59
C ILE A 12 -2.65 8.35 2.23
N LEU A 13 -2.98 7.76 3.38
CA LEU A 13 -4.22 8.03 4.11
C LEU A 13 -4.13 9.31 4.95
N GLU A 14 -2.97 9.96 5.00
CA GLU A 14 -2.69 11.11 5.87
C GLU A 14 -2.97 10.82 7.37
N GLU A 15 -2.73 9.58 7.78
CA GLU A 15 -2.99 9.05 9.12
C GLU A 15 -1.69 8.76 9.90
N GLU A 16 -1.80 8.52 11.21
CA GLU A 16 -0.64 8.09 11.98
C GLU A 16 -0.28 6.63 11.67
N VAL A 17 1.01 6.34 11.47
CA VAL A 17 1.52 4.96 11.29
C VAL A 17 1.02 4.04 12.41
N GLY A 18 0.91 4.58 13.64
CA GLY A 18 0.37 3.89 14.81
C GLY A 18 -1.06 3.34 14.64
N SER A 19 -1.88 4.03 13.84
CA SER A 19 -3.29 3.74 13.62
C SER A 19 -3.54 2.77 12.46
N VAL A 20 -2.56 2.59 11.56
CA VAL A 20 -2.64 1.63 10.47
C VAL A 20 -2.33 0.24 10.99
N ASP A 21 -3.30 -0.66 10.86
CA ASP A 21 -3.20 -2.07 11.21
C ASP A 21 -3.15 -2.92 9.94
N LEU A 22 -2.19 -3.84 9.87
CA LEU A 22 -1.90 -4.57 8.62
C LEU A 22 -2.95 -5.62 8.26
N ASP A 23 -3.72 -6.07 9.25
CA ASP A 23 -4.77 -7.08 9.10
C ASP A 23 -6.17 -6.43 9.02
N SER A 24 -6.24 -5.09 9.07
CA SER A 24 -7.50 -4.35 8.94
C SER A 24 -7.88 -4.12 7.49
N ASP A 25 -9.19 -4.07 7.24
CA ASP A 25 -9.74 -3.79 5.92
C ASP A 25 -9.33 -2.40 5.44
N LEU A 26 -8.75 -2.33 4.23
CA LEU A 26 -8.36 -1.10 3.56
C LEU A 26 -9.57 -0.15 3.41
N GLU A 27 -10.75 -0.67 3.07
CA GLU A 27 -11.98 0.13 2.99
C GLU A 27 -12.32 0.83 4.32
N VAL A 28 -12.06 0.18 5.46
CA VAL A 28 -12.32 0.75 6.79
C VAL A 28 -11.30 1.83 7.14
N LEU A 29 -10.06 1.66 6.66
CA LEU A 29 -8.99 2.66 6.79
C LEU A 29 -9.21 3.88 5.86
N GLY A 30 -10.22 3.85 4.99
CA GLY A 30 -10.50 4.93 4.04
C GLY A 30 -9.71 4.82 2.73
N TRP A 31 -9.17 3.64 2.44
CA TRP A 31 -8.50 3.36 1.17
C TRP A 31 -9.51 3.37 0.02
N ASP A 32 -9.10 3.95 -1.10
CA ASP A 32 -9.93 4.13 -2.28
C ASP A 32 -9.09 4.05 -3.57
N SER A 33 -9.76 4.16 -4.71
CA SER A 33 -9.09 4.14 -6.02
C SER A 33 -8.02 5.22 -6.23
N LEU A 34 -8.09 6.35 -5.51
CA LEU A 34 -7.05 7.38 -5.55
C LEU A 34 -5.81 6.95 -4.75
N SER A 35 -6.03 6.29 -3.62
CA SER A 35 -4.97 5.67 -2.81
C SER A 35 -4.19 4.65 -3.64
N ASP A 36 -4.87 3.86 -4.49
CA ASP A 36 -4.21 2.93 -5.42
C ASP A 36 -3.24 3.63 -6.38
N LEU A 37 -3.71 4.68 -7.05
CA LEU A 37 -2.90 5.45 -8.01
C LEU A 37 -1.69 6.09 -7.32
N THR A 38 -1.90 6.60 -6.12
CA THR A 38 -0.85 7.23 -5.30
C THR A 38 0.20 6.19 -4.90
N LEU A 39 -0.23 5.02 -4.43
CA LEU A 39 0.67 3.93 -4.09
C LEU A 39 1.49 3.49 -5.30
N ILE A 40 0.86 3.29 -6.47
CA ILE A 40 1.57 2.87 -7.68
C ILE A 40 2.64 3.90 -8.08
N SER A 41 2.31 5.19 -8.03
CA SER A 41 3.27 6.26 -8.33
C SER A 41 4.44 6.24 -7.35
N ILE A 42 4.15 6.17 -6.04
CA ILE A 42 5.18 6.13 -5.00
C ILE A 42 6.04 4.87 -5.12
N ALA A 43 5.42 3.72 -5.43
CA ALA A 43 6.10 2.45 -5.60
C ALA A 43 7.11 2.48 -6.75
N ASP A 44 6.68 3.03 -7.89
CA ASP A 44 7.51 3.18 -9.08
C ASP A 44 8.63 4.22 -8.86
N GLU A 45 8.29 5.40 -8.30
CA GLU A 45 9.24 6.50 -8.13
C GLU A 45 10.26 6.27 -7.01
N ARG A 46 9.83 5.74 -5.86
CA ARG A 46 10.70 5.55 -4.67
C ARG A 46 11.42 4.21 -4.67
N PHE A 47 10.74 3.15 -5.12
CA PHE A 47 11.26 1.78 -5.02
C PHE A 47 11.57 1.16 -6.37
N GLY A 48 11.15 1.77 -7.49
CA GLY A 48 11.31 1.18 -8.83
C GLY A 48 10.46 -0.08 -9.01
N VAL A 49 9.37 -0.22 -8.25
CA VAL A 49 8.47 -1.37 -8.28
C VAL A 49 7.19 -0.98 -9.00
N THR A 50 6.91 -1.67 -10.11
CA THR A 50 5.65 -1.52 -10.82
C THR A 50 4.62 -2.48 -10.23
N ILE A 51 3.63 -1.95 -9.52
CA ILE A 51 2.50 -2.73 -8.99
C ILE A 51 1.42 -2.87 -10.07
N ASP A 52 0.84 -4.07 -10.20
CA ASP A 52 -0.30 -4.28 -11.09
C ASP A 52 -1.58 -3.68 -10.46
N PRO A 53 -2.26 -2.74 -11.12
CA PRO A 53 -3.43 -2.06 -10.54
C PRO A 53 -4.63 -2.99 -10.33
N LYS A 54 -4.73 -4.13 -11.02
CA LYS A 54 -5.78 -5.11 -10.72
C LYS A 54 -5.45 -5.88 -9.45
N ALA A 55 -4.20 -6.33 -9.32
CA ALA A 55 -3.75 -7.02 -8.11
C ALA A 55 -3.89 -6.13 -6.87
N LEU A 56 -3.66 -4.82 -7.03
CA LEU A 56 -3.89 -3.85 -5.97
C LEU A 56 -5.38 -3.61 -5.68
N ALA A 57 -6.23 -3.55 -6.70
CA ALA A 57 -7.68 -3.43 -6.52
C ALA A 57 -8.32 -4.69 -5.89
N ASP A 58 -7.67 -5.85 -6.04
CA ASP A 58 -8.04 -7.10 -5.37
C ASP A 58 -7.46 -7.21 -3.94
N ALA A 59 -6.64 -6.23 -3.49
CA ALA A 59 -6.08 -6.23 -2.14
C ALA A 59 -7.13 -5.75 -1.13
N GLU A 60 -7.32 -6.53 -0.06
CA GLU A 60 -8.28 -6.21 0.99
C GLU A 60 -7.58 -5.59 2.21
N THR A 61 -6.29 -5.88 2.40
CA THR A 61 -5.53 -5.47 3.59
C THR A 61 -4.19 -4.81 3.24
N PRO A 62 -3.61 -3.97 4.13
CA PRO A 62 -2.24 -3.47 3.94
C PRO A 62 -1.18 -4.58 3.87
N ALA A 63 -1.44 -5.75 4.46
CA ALA A 63 -0.56 -6.91 4.32
C ALA A 63 -0.48 -7.42 2.87
N ASP A 64 -1.60 -7.40 2.13
CA ASP A 64 -1.63 -7.75 0.70
C ASP A 64 -0.80 -6.76 -0.11
N ILE A 65 -0.90 -5.46 0.20
CA ILE A 65 -0.07 -4.42 -0.42
C ILE A 65 1.41 -4.70 -0.15
N ALA A 66 1.77 -5.11 1.06
CA ALA A 66 3.14 -5.47 1.42
C ALA A 66 3.67 -6.60 0.53
N ALA A 67 2.82 -7.59 0.24
CA ALA A 67 3.17 -8.71 -0.62
C ALA A 67 3.37 -8.27 -2.07
N LEU A 68 2.62 -7.28 -2.56
CA LEU A 68 2.79 -6.69 -3.89
C LEU A 68 4.07 -5.85 -4.02
N LEU A 69 4.47 -5.18 -2.93
CA LEU A 69 5.71 -4.40 -2.85
C LEU A 69 6.94 -5.26 -2.63
N ALA A 70 6.77 -6.49 -2.14
CA ALA A 70 7.88 -7.42 -1.96
C ALA A 70 8.48 -7.77 -3.33
N PRO A 71 9.80 -7.65 -3.52
CA PRO A 71 10.43 -8.06 -4.77
C PRO A 71 10.16 -9.55 -4.98
N ALA A 72 9.60 -9.90 -6.14
CA ALA A 72 9.56 -11.29 -6.58
C ALA A 72 11.01 -11.81 -6.61
N ALA A 73 11.33 -12.70 -5.66
CA ALA A 73 12.66 -13.26 -5.48
C ALA A 73 13.13 -14.06 -6.70
#